data_AF-A0A9E3WUB4-F1
#
_entry.id   AF-A0A9E3WUB4-F1
#
_cell.length_a   1.000
_cell.length_b   1.000
_cell.length_c   1.000
_cell.angle_alpha   90.00
_cell.angle_beta   90.00
_cell.angle_gamma   90.00
#
_symmetry.space_group_name_H-M   'P 1'
#
loop_
_entity.id
_entity.type
_entity.pdbx_description
1 polymer ?
#
loop_
_entity_poly.entity_id
_entity_poly.type
_entity_poly.pdbx_seq_one_letter_code
_entity_poly.pdbx_strand_id
1 'polypeptide(L)'
;MFRLLLAGLVCAFLPLAARGAAADDAISAARRGVEMAEIRMRLYERDEYPQQLHRLDRQIALAKARCESGRRRVAEYEQFDKFKYSGPLFTSLEDARLAVVEFELQTRELEESRVLLEQSHADRRRLMQLELDDANARLRALLLR
;
A
#
# COMPACT_ATOMS: atom_id res chain seq x y z
N MET A 1 58.88 22.09 53.99
CA MET A 1 58.22 23.37 53.65
C MET A 1 58.37 23.58 52.14
N PHE A 2 57.25 23.70 51.40
CA PHE A 2 57.12 24.14 49.98
C PHE A 2 57.75 23.21 48.90
N ARG A 3 57.14 22.79 47.78
CA ARG A 3 55.91 23.05 46.98
C ARG A 3 55.69 21.76 46.14
N LEU A 4 54.54 21.08 46.16
CA LEU A 4 53.27 21.36 45.47
C LEU A 4 53.35 21.52 43.93
N LEU A 5 52.75 20.54 43.27
CA LEU A 5 51.95 20.60 42.02
C LEU A 5 52.67 20.91 40.70
N LEU A 6 53.13 19.83 40.06
CA LEU A 6 53.38 19.75 38.63
C LEU A 6 52.40 18.71 38.05
N ALA A 7 51.10 19.02 38.11
CA ALA A 7 50.03 18.18 37.58
C ALA A 7 49.01 19.10 36.91
N GLY A 8 49.21 19.38 35.63
CA GLY A 8 48.23 20.16 34.89
C GLY A 8 48.75 20.65 33.55
N LEU A 9 48.99 19.74 32.58
CA LEU A 9 48.97 20.14 31.17
C LEU A 9 48.93 18.96 30.16
N VAL A 10 48.11 17.93 30.35
CA VAL A 10 47.98 16.84 29.33
C VAL A 10 46.53 16.48 29.03
N CYS A 11 45.63 17.46 28.91
CA CYS A 11 44.23 17.20 28.54
C CYS A 11 43.66 18.20 27.52
N ALA A 12 44.42 18.55 26.48
CA ALA A 12 43.91 19.43 25.42
C ALA A 12 44.22 18.96 23.99
N PHE A 13 44.40 17.65 23.76
CA PHE A 13 44.75 17.13 22.43
C PHE A 13 43.88 15.98 21.91
N LEU A 14 42.64 15.85 22.36
CA LEU A 14 41.65 14.96 21.75
C LEU A 14 40.28 15.64 21.78
N PRO A 15 39.80 16.17 20.63
CA PRO A 15 38.57 15.58 20.08
C PRO A 15 38.47 15.60 18.54
N LEU A 16 39.56 15.74 17.78
CA LEU A 16 39.44 15.85 16.32
C LEU A 16 39.09 14.52 15.64
N ALA A 17 39.69 13.41 16.08
CA ALA A 17 39.43 12.08 15.50
C ALA A 17 38.02 11.54 15.81
N ALA A 18 37.49 11.79 17.02
CA ALA A 18 36.14 11.39 17.40
C ALA A 18 35.05 12.13 16.60
N ARG A 19 35.35 13.36 16.15
CA ARG A 19 34.44 14.16 15.32
C ARG A 19 34.40 13.70 13.86
N GLY A 20 35.52 13.20 13.33
CA GLY A 20 35.60 12.59 12.00
C GLY A 20 34.83 11.27 11.92
N ALA A 21 35.05 10.36 12.88
CA ALA A 21 34.34 9.08 12.92
C ALA A 21 32.81 9.25 13.05
N ALA A 22 32.36 10.18 13.89
CA ALA A 22 30.93 10.47 14.04
C ALA A 22 30.29 11.08 12.77
N ALA A 23 31.06 11.84 11.98
CA ALA A 23 30.60 12.39 10.71
C ALA A 23 30.46 11.29 9.63
N ASP A 24 31.45 10.39 9.54
CA ASP A 24 31.43 9.26 8.61
C ASP A 24 30.27 8.28 8.92
N ASP A 25 29.99 8.04 10.20
CA ASP A 25 28.85 7.25 10.65
C ASP A 25 27.51 7.90 10.27
N ALA A 26 27.39 9.23 10.41
CA ALA A 26 26.19 9.98 10.05
C ALA A 26 25.94 9.98 8.54
N ILE A 27 27.00 10.14 7.73
CA ILE A 27 26.91 10.05 6.26
C ILE A 27 26.49 8.63 5.85
N SER A 28 27.08 7.60 6.45
CA SER A 28 26.75 6.20 6.17
C SER A 28 25.29 5.88 6.54
N ALA A 29 24.80 6.40 7.67
CA ALA A 29 23.40 6.26 8.06
C ALA A 29 22.45 6.97 7.08
N ALA A 30 22.79 8.18 6.63
CA ALA A 30 22.00 8.91 5.65
C ALA A 30 21.94 8.20 4.28
N ARG A 31 23.06 7.61 3.82
CA ARG A 31 23.09 6.78 2.60
C ARG A 31 22.15 5.58 2.69
N ARG A 32 22.20 4.84 3.80
CA ARG A 32 21.26 3.73 4.06
C ARG A 32 19.81 4.23 4.08
N GLY A 33 19.56 5.43 4.61
CA GLY A 33 18.24 6.05 4.60
C GLY A 33 17.69 6.25 3.18
N VAL A 34 18.51 6.76 2.27
CA VAL A 34 18.16 6.91 0.84
C VAL A 34 17.89 5.55 0.19
N GLU A 35 18.81 4.60 0.34
CA GLU A 35 18.66 3.25 -0.22
C GLU A 35 17.38 2.58 0.28
N MET A 36 17.03 2.77 1.55
CA MET A 36 15.80 2.23 2.12
C MET A 36 14.54 2.89 1.56
N ALA A 37 14.54 4.20 1.36
CA ALA A 37 13.43 4.89 0.71
C ALA A 37 13.25 4.41 -0.75
N GLU A 38 14.34 4.25 -1.50
CA GLU A 38 14.31 3.72 -2.88
C GLU A 38 13.77 2.28 -2.95
N ILE A 39 14.21 1.42 -2.03
CA ILE A 39 13.73 0.04 -1.96
C ILE A 39 12.25 0.01 -1.64
N ARG A 40 11.78 0.81 -0.67
CA ARG A 40 10.34 0.89 -0.32
C ARG A 40 9.49 1.33 -1.49
N MET A 41 9.91 2.39 -2.19
CA MET A 41 9.20 2.89 -3.36
C MET A 41 9.10 1.80 -4.45
N ARG A 42 10.22 1.13 -4.76
CA ARG A 42 10.24 0.04 -5.75
C ARG A 42 9.37 -1.15 -5.36
N LEU A 43 9.42 -1.60 -4.10
CA LEU A 43 8.58 -2.69 -3.60
C LEU A 43 7.10 -2.36 -3.73
N TYR A 44 6.73 -1.13 -3.38
CA TYR A 44 5.35 -0.68 -3.51
C TYR A 44 4.87 -0.67 -4.96
N GLU A 45 5.65 -0.08 -5.88
CA GLU A 45 5.27 0.06 -7.29
C GLU A 45 5.26 -1.26 -8.05
N ARG A 46 6.20 -2.16 -7.76
CA ARG A 46 6.37 -3.41 -8.52
C ARG A 46 5.56 -4.56 -7.96
N ASP A 47 5.39 -4.63 -6.64
CA ASP A 47 4.80 -5.79 -5.98
C ASP A 47 3.47 -5.44 -5.31
N GLU A 48 3.46 -4.51 -4.35
CA GLU A 48 2.28 -4.30 -3.50
C GLU A 48 1.07 -3.78 -4.29
N TYR A 49 1.23 -2.71 -5.06
CA TYR A 49 0.13 -2.10 -5.80
C TYR A 49 -0.43 -3.01 -6.91
N PRO A 50 0.40 -3.62 -7.80
CA PRO A 50 -0.11 -4.54 -8.81
C PRO A 50 -0.83 -5.75 -8.21
N GLN A 51 -0.36 -6.30 -7.09
CA GLN A 51 -1.04 -7.41 -6.43
C GLN A 51 -2.43 -7.03 -5.91
N GLN A 52 -2.56 -5.84 -5.31
CA GLN A 52 -3.85 -5.32 -4.84
C GLN A 52 -4.81 -5.10 -6.01
N LEU A 53 -4.32 -4.49 -7.09
CA LEU A 53 -5.11 -4.28 -8.31
C LEU A 53 -5.57 -5.61 -8.92
N HIS A 54 -4.67 -6.57 -9.13
CA HIS A 54 -5.00 -7.90 -9.64
C HIS A 54 -5.96 -8.68 -8.74
N ARG A 55 -5.91 -8.47 -7.43
CA ARG A 55 -6.88 -9.05 -6.50
C ARG A 55 -8.27 -8.48 -6.75
N LEU A 56 -8.40 -7.16 -6.84
CA LEU A 56 -9.68 -6.50 -7.11
C LEU A 56 -10.22 -6.88 -8.50
N ASP A 57 -9.40 -6.86 -9.54
CA ASP A 57 -9.81 -7.21 -10.90
C ASP A 57 -10.38 -8.65 -10.96
N ARG A 58 -9.73 -9.61 -10.27
CA ARG A 58 -10.24 -10.98 -10.16
C ARG A 58 -11.56 -11.07 -9.42
N GLN A 59 -11.73 -10.30 -8.36
CA GLN A 59 -12.99 -10.25 -7.60
C GLN A 59 -14.12 -9.65 -8.44
N ILE A 60 -13.84 -8.56 -9.18
CA ILE A 60 -14.80 -7.94 -10.10
C ILE A 60 -15.19 -8.91 -11.20
N ALA A 61 -14.22 -9.59 -11.82
CA ALA A 61 -14.48 -10.58 -12.86
C ALA A 61 -15.38 -11.72 -12.34
N LEU A 62 -15.11 -12.22 -11.14
CA LEU A 62 -15.93 -13.25 -10.50
C LEU A 62 -17.34 -12.74 -10.19
N ALA A 63 -17.47 -11.53 -9.64
CA ALA A 63 -18.77 -10.92 -9.33
C ALA A 63 -19.61 -10.72 -10.59
N LYS A 64 -19.01 -10.23 -11.69
CA LYS A 64 -19.66 -10.10 -13.00
C LYS A 64 -20.12 -11.44 -13.55
N ALA A 65 -19.30 -12.48 -13.46
CA ALA A 65 -19.67 -13.83 -13.87
C ALA A 65 -20.84 -14.38 -13.05
N ARG A 66 -20.90 -14.07 -11.75
CA ARG A 66 -22.03 -14.42 -10.88
C ARG A 66 -23.30 -13.67 -11.27
N CYS A 67 -23.23 -12.38 -11.57
CA CYS A 67 -24.36 -11.61 -12.11
C CYS A 67 -24.90 -12.25 -13.39
N GLU A 68 -24.03 -12.56 -14.34
CA GLU A 68 -24.42 -13.17 -15.61
C GLU A 68 -25.04 -14.56 -15.42
N SER A 69 -24.45 -15.39 -14.55
CA SER A 69 -25.02 -16.69 -14.20
C SER A 69 -26.38 -16.56 -13.50
N GLY A 70 -26.53 -15.59 -12.60
CA GLY A 70 -27.78 -15.32 -11.89
C GLY A 70 -28.88 -14.87 -12.84
N ARG A 71 -28.58 -13.94 -13.77
CA ARG A 71 -29.53 -13.49 -14.79
C ARG A 71 -30.01 -14.63 -15.69
N ARG A 72 -29.11 -15.55 -16.06
CA ARG A 72 -29.50 -16.77 -16.80
C ARG A 72 -30.47 -17.65 -16.02
N ARG A 73 -30.22 -17.87 -14.72
CA ARG A 73 -31.13 -18.61 -13.84
C ARG A 73 -32.50 -17.95 -13.71
N VAL A 74 -32.54 -16.63 -13.54
CA VAL A 74 -33.80 -15.86 -13.49
C VAL A 74 -34.58 -16.06 -14.79
N ALA A 75 -33.92 -15.93 -15.95
CA ALA A 75 -34.57 -16.12 -17.24
C ALA A 75 -35.10 -17.54 -17.44
N GLU A 76 -34.42 -18.56 -16.91
CA GLU A 76 -34.89 -19.95 -16.92
C GLU A 76 -36.12 -20.14 -16.03
N TYR A 77 -36.09 -19.62 -14.79
CA TYR A 77 -37.20 -19.74 -13.85
C TYR A 77 -38.45 -18.95 -14.26
N GLU A 78 -38.30 -17.80 -14.91
CA GLU A 78 -39.42 -17.01 -15.46
C GLU A 78 -40.25 -17.77 -16.51
N GLN A 79 -39.68 -18.80 -17.16
CA GLN A 79 -40.44 -19.64 -18.09
C GLN A 79 -41.45 -20.53 -17.38
N PHE A 80 -41.16 -20.93 -16.14
CA PHE A 80 -41.98 -21.86 -15.36
C PHE A 80 -43.08 -21.18 -14.54
N ASP A 81 -42.95 -19.88 -14.28
CA ASP A 81 -43.96 -19.07 -13.55
C ASP A 81 -45.31 -18.95 -14.31
N LYS A 82 -45.32 -19.35 -15.59
CA LYS A 82 -46.55 -19.45 -16.41
C LYS A 82 -47.45 -20.62 -16.01
N PHE A 83 -46.97 -21.57 -15.21
CA PHE A 83 -47.75 -22.72 -14.75
C PHE A 83 -48.32 -22.45 -13.36
N LYS A 84 -49.65 -22.35 -13.27
CA LYS A 84 -50.48 -21.99 -12.09
C LYS A 84 -50.21 -22.69 -10.74
N TYR A 85 -49.31 -23.68 -10.68
CA TYR A 85 -49.09 -24.56 -9.52
C TYR A 85 -47.63 -24.65 -9.05
N SER A 86 -46.76 -23.74 -9.48
CA SER A 86 -45.32 -23.81 -9.19
C SER A 86 -44.89 -23.05 -7.92
N GLY A 87 -45.65 -23.12 -6.83
CA GLY A 87 -45.34 -22.42 -5.57
C GLY A 87 -43.89 -22.57 -5.08
N PRO A 88 -43.27 -23.77 -5.14
CA PRO A 88 -41.84 -23.94 -4.81
C PRO A 88 -40.87 -23.26 -5.80
N LEU A 89 -41.27 -23.08 -7.06
CA LEU A 89 -40.45 -22.38 -8.06
C LEU A 89 -40.53 -20.86 -7.93
N PHE A 90 -41.65 -20.33 -7.41
CA PHE A 90 -41.81 -18.90 -7.17
C PHE A 90 -40.79 -18.39 -6.14
N THR A 91 -40.63 -19.08 -5.00
CA THR A 91 -39.60 -18.76 -4.00
C THR A 91 -38.20 -18.84 -4.61
N SER A 92 -37.92 -19.86 -5.42
CA SER A 92 -36.62 -19.99 -6.09
C SER A 92 -36.31 -18.90 -7.12
N LEU A 93 -37.35 -18.30 -7.72
CA LEU A 93 -37.24 -17.18 -8.64
C LEU A 93 -36.95 -15.88 -7.89
N GLU A 94 -37.66 -15.63 -6.79
CA GLU A 94 -37.40 -14.48 -5.92
C GLU A 94 -35.99 -14.55 -5.32
N ASP A 95 -35.55 -15.71 -4.84
CA ASP A 95 -34.19 -15.93 -4.36
C ASP A 95 -33.15 -15.68 -5.46
N ALA A 96 -33.41 -16.14 -6.69
CA ALA A 96 -32.51 -15.90 -7.82
C ALA A 96 -32.43 -14.42 -8.19
N ARG A 97 -33.56 -13.69 -8.15
CA ARG A 97 -33.60 -12.23 -8.38
C ARG A 97 -32.85 -11.48 -7.30
N LEU A 98 -33.05 -11.84 -6.03
CA LEU A 98 -32.34 -11.25 -4.90
C LEU A 98 -30.82 -11.46 -5.02
N ALA A 99 -30.40 -12.68 -5.38
CA ALA A 99 -28.98 -12.98 -5.61
C ALA A 99 -28.37 -12.12 -6.73
N VAL A 100 -29.11 -11.85 -7.82
CA VAL A 100 -28.64 -10.94 -8.89
C VAL A 100 -28.42 -9.53 -8.35
N VAL A 101 -29.37 -9.00 -7.58
CA VAL A 101 -29.23 -7.67 -6.95
C VAL A 101 -28.02 -7.63 -6.02
N GLU A 102 -27.83 -8.66 -5.19
CA GLU A 102 -26.68 -8.80 -4.30
C GLU A 102 -25.35 -8.78 -5.08
N PHE A 103 -25.23 -9.57 -6.15
CA PHE A 103 -24.02 -9.60 -6.96
C PHE A 103 -23.77 -8.29 -7.70
N GLU A 104 -24.83 -7.58 -8.13
CA GLU A 104 -24.72 -6.27 -8.76
C GLU A 104 -24.20 -5.22 -7.78
N LEU A 105 -24.73 -5.21 -6.55
CA LEU A 105 -24.23 -4.34 -5.48
C LEU A 105 -22.76 -4.65 -5.17
N GLN A 106 -22.43 -5.92 -4.99
CA GLN A 106 -21.04 -6.35 -4.75
C GLN A 106 -20.11 -5.91 -5.90
N THR A 107 -20.57 -5.99 -7.15
CA THR A 107 -19.77 -5.55 -8.31
C THR A 107 -19.50 -4.05 -8.24
N ARG A 108 -20.51 -3.23 -7.92
CA ARG A 108 -20.34 -1.77 -7.79
C ARG A 108 -19.38 -1.41 -6.66
N GLU A 109 -19.53 -2.03 -5.48
CA GLU A 109 -18.63 -1.80 -4.34
C GLU A 109 -17.17 -2.13 -4.67
N LEU A 110 -16.93 -3.22 -5.42
CA LEU A 110 -15.59 -3.59 -5.86
C LEU A 110 -15.04 -2.61 -6.91
N GLU A 111 -15.87 -2.11 -7.82
CA GLU A 111 -15.49 -1.09 -8.80
C GLU A 111 -15.15 0.25 -8.11
N GLU A 112 -15.94 0.66 -7.12
CA GLU A 112 -15.65 1.83 -6.29
C GLU A 112 -14.34 1.64 -5.50
N SER A 113 -14.14 0.47 -4.90
CA SER A 113 -12.90 0.14 -4.20
C SER A 113 -11.67 0.21 -5.11
N ARG A 114 -11.82 -0.17 -6.38
CA ARG A 114 -10.75 -0.08 -7.39
C ARG A 114 -10.40 1.37 -7.71
N VAL A 115 -11.41 2.24 -7.86
CA VAL A 115 -11.18 3.69 -8.06
C VAL A 115 -10.47 4.30 -6.85
N LEU A 116 -10.90 3.96 -5.63
CA LEU A 116 -10.24 4.42 -4.40
C LEU A 116 -8.80 3.93 -4.30
N LEU A 117 -8.52 2.68 -4.72
CA LEU A 117 -7.16 2.15 -4.75
C LEU A 117 -6.27 2.94 -5.74
N GLU A 118 -6.77 3.27 -6.92
CA GLU A 118 -6.05 4.06 -7.92
C GLU A 118 -5.74 5.48 -7.41
N GLN A 119 -6.70 6.13 -6.75
CA GLN A 119 -6.49 7.43 -6.12
C GLN A 119 -5.46 7.35 -4.99
N SER A 120 -5.61 6.38 -4.08
CA SER A 120 -4.67 6.14 -2.99
C SER A 120 -3.26 5.82 -3.49
N HIS A 121 -3.14 5.14 -4.63
CA HIS A 121 -1.85 4.86 -5.25
C HIS A 121 -1.11 6.13 -5.67
N ALA A 122 -1.81 7.08 -6.29
CA ALA A 122 -1.21 8.35 -6.68
C ALA A 122 -0.68 9.12 -5.46
N ASP A 123 -1.47 9.18 -4.39
CA ASP A 123 -1.08 9.86 -3.14
C ASP A 123 0.07 9.15 -2.43
N ARG A 124 0.03 7.82 -2.36
CA ARG A 124 1.07 7.03 -1.70
C ARG A 124 2.40 7.10 -2.44
N ARG A 125 2.38 7.08 -3.78
CA ARG A 125 3.56 7.31 -4.60
C ARG A 125 4.13 8.72 -4.37
N ARG A 126 3.27 9.73 -4.29
CA ARG A 126 3.68 11.12 -3.98
C ARG A 126 4.37 11.20 -2.62
N LEU A 127 3.81 10.55 -1.59
CA LEU A 127 4.40 10.49 -0.25
C LEU A 127 5.80 9.85 -0.28
N MET A 128 5.94 8.68 -0.90
CA MET A 128 7.22 7.97 -0.99
C MET A 128 8.28 8.78 -1.75
N GLN A 129 7.88 9.51 -2.79
CA GLN A 129 8.79 10.42 -3.49
C GLN A 129 9.28 11.54 -2.57
N LEU A 130 8.39 12.14 -1.77
CA LEU A 130 8.79 13.19 -0.82
C LEU A 130 9.72 12.64 0.28
N GLU A 131 9.50 11.42 0.74
CA GLU A 131 10.39 10.74 1.69
C GLU A 131 11.79 10.52 1.10
N LEU A 132 11.86 10.11 -0.17
CA LEU A 132 13.11 9.97 -0.92
C LEU A 132 13.84 11.31 -1.07
N ASP A 133 13.10 12.35 -1.45
CA ASP A 133 13.65 13.70 -1.64
C ASP A 133 14.20 14.26 -0.31
N ASP A 134 13.50 14.06 0.81
CA ASP A 134 13.95 14.44 2.14
C ASP A 134 15.20 13.65 2.57
N ALA A 135 15.22 12.32 2.36
CA ALA A 135 16.40 11.51 2.63
C ALA A 135 17.62 11.98 1.83
N ASN A 136 17.42 12.33 0.56
CA ASN A 136 18.46 12.89 -0.31
C ASN A 136 18.92 14.28 0.16
N ALA A 137 18.00 15.14 0.57
CA ALA A 137 18.33 16.47 1.10
C ALA A 137 19.19 16.36 2.38
N ARG A 138 18.85 15.44 3.29
CA ARG A 138 19.64 15.17 4.49
C ARG A 138 21.04 14.67 4.16
N LEU A 139 21.17 13.75 3.20
CA LEU A 139 22.47 13.26 2.75
C LEU A 139 23.32 14.38 2.15
N ARG A 140 22.74 15.22 1.28
CA ARG A 140 23.44 16.37 0.68
C ARG A 140 23.90 17.38 1.73
N ALA A 141 23.08 17.67 2.74
CA ALA A 141 23.43 18.56 3.82
C ALA A 141 24.63 18.07 4.66
N LEU A 142 24.81 16.75 4.76
CA LEU A 142 25.97 16.15 5.43
C LEU A 142 27.23 16.12 4.55
N LEU A 143 27.08 16.02 3.22
CA LEU A 143 28.21 16.00 2.27
C LEU A 143 28.80 17.39 1.98
N LEU A 144 28.02 18.46 2.18
CA LEU A 144 28.42 19.85 1.96
C LEU A 144 28.94 20.56 3.22
N ARG A 145 29.05 19.83 4.34
CA ARG A 145 29.56 20.30 5.63
C ARG A 145 31.03 19.98 5.80
#